data_AF-A0A392P3C7-F1
#
_entry.id   AF-A0A392P3C7-F1
#
_cell.length_a   1.000
_cell.length_b   1.000
_cell.length_c   1.000
_cell.angle_alpha   90.00
_cell.angle_beta   90.00
_cell.angle_gamma   90.00
#
_symmetry.space_group_name_H-M   'P 1'
#
loop_
_entity.id
_entity.type
_entity.pdbx_description
1 polymer ?
#
loop_
_entity_poly.entity_id
_entity_poly.type
_entity_poly.pdbx_seq_one_letter_code
_entity_poly.pdbx_strand_id
1 'polypeptide(L)'
;MPPRVAPVAPAAPVDPVLDQTSPFYVHPSDGPTSVIVTPVLTGSNYHSWARSMRRALGGKMKFDFVDGSIPVPIDPFDPSLRAWSRRNMLVHSWILNSVSESIAQSIVFMENAIDVWNDLEERFS
;
A
#
# COMPACT_ATOMS: atom_id res chain seq x y z
N MET A 1 -39.32 -31.46 -17.28
CA MET A 1 -38.03 -31.68 -16.59
C MET A 1 -37.28 -30.35 -16.59
N PRO A 2 -36.86 -29.80 -15.43
CA PRO A 2 -35.95 -28.66 -15.44
C PRO A 2 -34.53 -29.13 -15.83
N PRO A 3 -33.69 -28.26 -16.43
CA PRO A 3 -32.32 -28.62 -16.79
C PRO A 3 -31.48 -28.82 -15.52
N ARG A 4 -30.67 -29.89 -15.52
CA ARG A 4 -29.76 -30.22 -14.41
C ARG A 4 -28.59 -29.22 -14.42
N VAL A 5 -28.62 -28.24 -13.51
CA VAL A 5 -27.47 -27.36 -13.24
C VAL A 5 -26.36 -28.23 -12.66
N ALA A 6 -25.23 -28.32 -13.36
CA ALA A 6 -24.05 -29.01 -12.84
C ALA A 6 -23.51 -28.24 -11.62
N PRO A 7 -22.97 -28.92 -10.59
CA PRO A 7 -22.32 -28.23 -9.49
C PRO A 7 -21.11 -27.47 -10.04
N VAL A 8 -21.08 -26.15 -9.82
CA VAL A 8 -19.87 -25.35 -10.05
C VAL A 8 -18.80 -25.91 -9.11
N ALA A 9 -17.76 -26.52 -9.67
CA ALA A 9 -16.61 -26.96 -8.89
C ALA A 9 -16.04 -25.75 -8.12
N PRO A 10 -15.60 -25.92 -6.86
CA PRO A 10 -14.94 -24.84 -6.15
C PRO A 10 -13.74 -24.38 -6.99
N ALA A 11 -13.68 -23.09 -7.31
CA ALA A 11 -12.56 -22.51 -8.03
C ALA A 11 -11.27 -22.89 -7.29
N ALA A 12 -10.26 -23.38 -8.03
CA ALA A 12 -8.95 -23.65 -7.46
C ALA A 12 -8.45 -22.39 -6.71
N PRO A 13 -7.73 -22.53 -5.59
CA PRO A 13 -7.20 -21.38 -4.86
C PRO A 13 -6.33 -20.55 -5.82
N VAL A 14 -6.80 -19.35 -6.13
CA VAL A 14 -6.08 -18.40 -6.98
C VAL A 14 -4.93 -17.88 -6.13
N ASP A 15 -3.70 -17.95 -6.64
CA ASP A 15 -2.56 -17.37 -5.92
C ASP A 15 -2.88 -15.90 -5.61
N PRO A 16 -2.82 -15.45 -4.34
CA PRO A 16 -3.19 -14.08 -3.96
C PRO A 16 -2.33 -12.99 -4.63
N VAL A 17 -1.24 -13.38 -5.28
CA VAL A 17 -0.35 -12.49 -6.05
C VAL A 17 -0.85 -12.30 -7.49
N LEU A 18 -1.67 -13.22 -8.01
CA LEU A 18 -2.23 -13.20 -9.36
C LEU A 18 -3.67 -12.67 -9.39
N ASP A 19 -4.39 -12.75 -8.26
CA ASP A 19 -5.70 -12.15 -8.11
C ASP A 19 -5.61 -10.61 -8.09
N GLN A 20 -6.15 -9.94 -9.10
CA GLN A 20 -6.13 -8.47 -9.22
C GLN A 20 -6.94 -7.77 -8.12
N THR A 21 -7.83 -8.48 -7.45
CA THR A 21 -8.63 -7.96 -6.33
C THR A 21 -7.92 -8.08 -4.99
N SER A 22 -6.83 -8.85 -4.93
CA SER A 22 -6.02 -9.00 -3.72
C SER A 22 -5.26 -7.71 -3.41
N PRO A 23 -5.21 -7.27 -2.14
CA PRO A 23 -4.37 -6.14 -1.75
C PRO A 23 -2.88 -6.41 -2.01
N PHE A 24 -2.49 -7.69 -2.12
CA PHE A 24 -1.14 -8.12 -2.46
C PHE A 24 -0.86 -8.16 -3.96
N TYR A 25 -1.78 -7.73 -4.83
CA TYR A 25 -1.54 -7.65 -6.26
C TYR A 25 -0.59 -6.51 -6.65
N VAL A 26 0.44 -6.91 -7.40
CA VAL A 26 1.43 -6.20 -8.24
C VAL A 26 1.04 -5.88 -9.66
N HIS A 27 0.54 -4.70 -10.03
CA HIS A 27 0.45 -4.45 -11.49
C HIS A 27 1.88 -4.32 -12.07
N PRO A 28 2.22 -4.93 -13.22
CA PRO A 28 3.57 -4.84 -13.78
C PRO A 28 4.09 -3.41 -14.03
N SER A 29 3.19 -2.42 -14.12
CA SER A 29 3.54 -1.01 -14.23
C SER A 29 3.86 -0.33 -12.89
N ASP A 30 3.62 -0.98 -11.76
CA ASP A 30 3.81 -0.38 -10.44
C ASP A 30 5.28 -0.51 -10.03
N GLY A 31 6.03 0.56 -10.30
CA GLY A 31 7.37 0.78 -9.75
C GLY A 31 7.39 1.89 -8.69
N PRO A 32 8.55 2.14 -8.06
CA PRO A 32 8.72 3.19 -7.05
C PRO A 32 8.35 4.61 -7.51
N THR A 33 8.31 4.85 -8.82
CA THR A 33 7.97 6.15 -9.43
C THR A 33 6.58 6.18 -10.07
N SER A 34 5.80 5.09 -9.95
CA SER A 34 4.48 4.96 -10.60
C SER A 34 3.37 5.76 -9.93
N VAL A 35 3.63 6.30 -8.73
CA VAL A 35 2.75 7.22 -8.01
C VAL A 35 3.45 8.55 -7.87
N ILE A 36 2.79 9.61 -8.32
CA ILE A 36 3.26 10.99 -8.21
C ILE A 36 2.20 11.78 -7.46
N VAL A 37 2.60 12.44 -6.38
CA VAL A 37 1.73 13.31 -5.57
C VAL A 37 2.28 14.72 -5.64
N THR A 38 1.43 15.66 -6.03
CA THR A 38 1.75 17.08 -6.10
C THR A 38 0.69 17.91 -5.37
N PRO A 39 1.07 18.95 -4.61
CA PRO A 39 2.44 19.26 -4.19
C PRO A 39 3.01 18.19 -3.23
N VAL A 40 4.34 18.08 -3.17
CA VAL A 40 5.01 17.25 -2.15
C VAL A 40 4.77 17.82 -0.75
N LEU A 41 4.87 16.98 0.28
CA LEU A 41 4.78 17.44 1.68
C LEU A 41 5.96 18.36 2.01
N THR A 42 5.70 19.57 2.47
CA THR A 42 6.71 20.55 2.91
C THR A 42 6.59 20.90 4.39
N GLY A 43 5.63 20.29 5.10
CA GLY A 43 5.36 20.48 6.52
C GLY A 43 4.13 21.36 6.81
N SER A 44 3.90 22.42 6.02
CA SER A 44 2.73 23.31 6.21
C SER A 44 1.48 22.89 5.44
N ASN A 45 1.59 21.89 4.57
CA ASN A 45 0.54 21.48 3.64
C ASN A 45 0.02 20.05 3.88
N TYR A 46 0.20 19.51 5.10
CA TYR A 46 -0.12 18.12 5.42
C TYR A 46 -1.52 17.71 5.00
N HIS A 47 -2.58 18.42 5.38
CA HIS A 47 -3.95 18.00 5.04
C HIS A 47 -4.19 17.89 3.53
N SER A 48 -3.63 18.81 2.75
CA SER A 48 -3.71 18.79 1.28
C SER A 48 -2.91 17.63 0.70
N TRP A 49 -1.67 17.44 1.18
CA TRP A 49 -0.82 16.32 0.77
C TRP A 49 -1.44 14.97 1.13
N ALA A 50 -1.91 14.80 2.37
CA ALA A 50 -2.53 13.58 2.86
C ALA A 50 -3.76 13.23 2.02
N ARG A 51 -4.61 14.21 1.68
CA ARG A 51 -5.75 13.97 0.79
C ARG A 51 -5.32 13.49 -0.60
N SER A 52 -4.28 14.09 -1.18
CA SER A 52 -3.75 13.68 -2.49
C SER A 52 -3.10 12.30 -2.43
N MET A 53 -2.33 12.01 -1.39
CA MET A 53 -1.67 10.72 -1.20
C MET A 53 -2.68 9.60 -0.95
N ARG A 54 -3.72 9.83 -0.13
CA ARG A 54 -4.83 8.88 0.06
C ARG A 54 -5.49 8.51 -1.28
N ARG A 55 -5.73 9.49 -2.15
CA ARG A 55 -6.29 9.24 -3.50
C ARG A 55 -5.34 8.43 -4.38
N ALA A 56 -4.06 8.76 -4.36
CA ALA A 56 -3.06 8.07 -5.17
C ALA A 56 -2.90 6.59 -4.76
N LEU A 57 -2.83 6.33 -3.45
CA LEU A 57 -2.80 4.97 -2.89
C LEU A 57 -4.11 4.22 -3.14
N GLY A 58 -5.25 4.89 -3.00
CA GLY A 58 -6.57 4.33 -3.30
C GLY A 58 -6.69 3.87 -4.76
N GLY A 59 -6.17 4.65 -5.71
CA GLY A 59 -6.12 4.28 -7.12
C GLY A 59 -5.25 3.04 -7.42
N LYS A 60 -4.37 2.66 -6.49
CA LYS A 60 -3.54 1.44 -6.55
C LYS A 60 -4.06 0.30 -5.67
N MET A 61 -5.16 0.51 -4.94
CA MET A 61 -5.65 -0.40 -3.90
C MET A 61 -4.56 -0.72 -2.87
N LYS A 62 -3.90 0.33 -2.37
CA LYS A 62 -2.79 0.23 -1.40
C LYS A 62 -2.94 1.14 -0.19
N PHE A 63 -4.09 1.80 -0.05
CA PHE A 63 -4.35 2.63 1.14
C PHE A 63 -4.38 1.80 2.43
N ASP A 64 -4.83 0.55 2.32
CA ASP A 64 -4.95 -0.40 3.42
C ASP A 64 -3.61 -0.73 4.14
N PHE A 65 -2.47 -0.38 3.52
CA PHE A 65 -1.12 -0.53 4.10
C PHE A 65 -0.73 0.62 5.03
N VAL A 66 -1.46 1.74 5.02
CA VAL A 66 -1.16 2.93 5.83
C VAL A 66 -2.27 3.28 6.82
N ASP A 67 -3.47 2.73 6.66
CA ASP A 67 -4.59 2.95 7.58
C ASP A 67 -4.73 1.85 8.65
N GLY A 68 -3.93 0.79 8.57
CA GLY A 68 -3.94 -0.34 9.50
C GLY A 68 -4.94 -1.44 9.17
N SER A 69 -5.67 -1.35 8.05
CA SER A 69 -6.61 -2.38 7.61
C SER A 69 -5.90 -3.71 7.31
N ILE A 70 -4.64 -3.67 6.84
CA ILE A 70 -3.78 -4.84 6.68
C ILE A 70 -2.74 -4.84 7.81
N PRO A 71 -2.82 -5.76 8.79
CA PRO A 71 -1.86 -5.81 9.88
C PRO A 71 -0.48 -6.22 9.37
N VAL A 72 0.55 -5.73 10.07
CA VAL A 72 1.93 -6.19 9.88
C VAL A 72 2.01 -7.67 10.30
N PRO A 73 2.45 -8.60 9.42
CA PRO A 73 2.58 -10.00 9.79
C PRO A 73 3.63 -10.18 10.89
N ILE A 74 3.22 -10.82 11.99
CA ILE A 74 4.06 -11.04 13.17
C ILE A 74 4.80 -12.39 13.09
N ASP A 75 4.20 -13.36 12.40
CA ASP A 75 4.77 -14.70 12.23
C ASP A 75 5.79 -14.70 11.08
N PRO A 76 7.08 -14.97 11.34
CA PRO A 76 8.10 -15.07 10.30
C PRO A 76 7.85 -16.24 9.32
N PHE A 77 6.99 -17.19 9.67
CA PHE A 77 6.63 -18.34 8.83
C PHE A 77 5.34 -18.13 8.03
N ASP A 78 4.69 -16.96 8.14
CA ASP A 78 3.49 -16.65 7.36
C ASP A 78 3.84 -16.66 5.85
N PRO A 79 3.18 -17.50 5.03
CA PRO A 79 3.40 -17.54 3.59
C PRO A 79 3.17 -16.18 2.88
N SER A 80 2.35 -15.31 3.46
CA SER A 80 2.04 -13.98 2.94
C SER A 80 3.09 -12.92 3.28
N LEU A 81 3.99 -13.16 4.25
CA LEU A 81 4.98 -12.19 4.74
C LEU A 81 5.82 -11.59 3.61
N ARG A 82 6.31 -12.44 2.69
CA ARG A 82 7.13 -11.99 1.56
C ARG A 82 6.33 -11.07 0.62
N ALA A 83 5.08 -11.41 0.35
CA ALA A 83 4.20 -10.62 -0.50
C ALA A 83 3.87 -9.29 0.17
N TRP A 84 3.50 -9.33 1.45
CA TRP A 84 3.24 -8.15 2.29
C TRP A 84 4.44 -7.21 2.31
N SER A 85 5.65 -7.72 2.60
CA SER A 85 6.88 -6.94 2.70
C SER A 85 7.19 -6.19 1.39
N ARG A 86 7.02 -6.85 0.24
CA ARG A 86 7.20 -6.21 -1.07
C ARG A 86 6.22 -5.04 -1.29
N ARG A 87 4.98 -5.15 -0.81
CA ARG A 87 3.98 -4.07 -0.93
C ARG A 87 4.28 -2.94 0.02
N ASN A 88 4.63 -3.25 1.25
CA ASN A 88 5.06 -2.28 2.22
C ASN A 88 6.23 -1.43 1.69
N MET A 89 7.28 -2.06 1.15
CA MET A 89 8.42 -1.33 0.54
C MET A 89 8.00 -0.43 -0.62
N LEU A 90 7.05 -0.88 -1.45
CA LEU A 90 6.56 -0.10 -2.58
C LEU A 90 5.76 1.13 -2.11
N VAL A 91 4.85 0.96 -1.15
CA VAL A 91 4.07 2.06 -0.56
C VAL A 91 4.98 3.05 0.15
N HIS A 92 5.96 2.56 0.91
CA HIS A 92 6.98 3.39 1.55
C HIS A 92 7.77 4.22 0.54
N SER A 93 8.17 3.63 -0.60
CA SER A 93 8.85 4.36 -1.67
C SER A 93 8.00 5.48 -2.28
N TRP A 94 6.68 5.26 -2.42
CA TRP A 94 5.78 6.30 -2.90
C TRP A 94 5.61 7.44 -1.90
N ILE A 95 5.58 7.13 -0.60
CA ILE A 95 5.57 8.16 0.45
C ILE A 95 6.88 8.95 0.41
N LEU A 96 8.04 8.27 0.41
CA LEU A 96 9.36 8.91 0.33
C LEU A 96 9.49 9.84 -0.88
N ASN A 97 8.99 9.43 -2.04
CA ASN A 97 9.04 10.23 -3.27
C ASN A 97 8.00 11.37 -3.30
N SER A 98 7.13 11.47 -2.29
CA SER A 98 6.06 12.47 -2.20
C SER A 98 6.29 13.54 -1.12
N VAL A 99 7.43 13.52 -0.45
CA VAL A 99 7.78 14.47 0.61
C VAL A 99 9.02 15.27 0.23
N SER A 100 9.26 16.41 0.89
CA SER A 100 10.50 17.17 0.72
C SER A 100 11.70 16.35 1.16
N GLU A 101 12.87 16.67 0.61
CA GLU A 101 14.12 15.96 0.91
C GLU A 101 14.42 15.90 2.42
N SER A 102 14.21 17.01 3.14
CA SER A 102 14.40 17.06 4.59
C SER A 102 13.48 16.11 5.35
N ILE A 103 12.22 15.96 4.91
CA ILE A 103 11.28 15.02 5.51
C ILE A 103 11.67 13.59 5.13
N ALA A 104 12.02 13.33 3.87
CA ALA A 104 12.44 12.01 3.40
C ALA A 104 13.60 11.46 4.24
N GLN A 105 14.62 12.27 4.57
CA GLN A 105 15.73 11.87 5.42
C GLN A 105 15.30 11.47 6.84
N SER A 106 14.19 12.03 7.36
CA SER A 106 13.69 11.68 8.69
C SER A 106 12.92 10.36 8.73
N ILE A 107 12.38 9.90 7.59
CA ILE A 107 11.53 8.70 7.50
C ILE A 107 12.17 7.52 6.74
N VAL A 108 13.37 7.69 6.17
CA VAL A 108 14.04 6.69 5.32
C VAL A 108 14.39 5.38 6.04
N PHE A 109 14.66 5.45 7.35
CA PHE A 109 15.01 4.30 8.17
C PHE A 109 13.82 3.60 8.82
N MET A 110 12.60 4.13 8.64
CA MET A 110 11.39 3.48 9.13
C MET A 110 11.05 2.28 8.25
N GLU A 111 10.67 1.17 8.88
CA GLU A 111 10.46 -0.09 8.17
C GLU A 111 9.06 -0.18 7.54
N ASN A 112 8.02 0.32 8.21
CA ASN A 112 6.64 0.16 7.76
C ASN A 112 6.04 1.47 7.25
N ALA A 113 5.29 1.37 6.16
CA ALA A 113 4.58 2.50 5.57
C ALA A 113 3.54 3.10 6.52
N ILE A 114 2.92 2.28 7.37
CA ILE A 114 2.00 2.74 8.42
C ILE A 114 2.70 3.60 9.47
N ASP A 115 3.91 3.21 9.90
CA ASP A 115 4.68 3.97 10.89
C ASP A 115 5.08 5.33 10.32
N VAL A 116 5.50 5.36 9.05
CA VAL A 116 5.77 6.60 8.32
C VAL A 116 4.52 7.45 8.20
N TRP A 117 3.38 6.86 7.83
CA TRP A 117 2.12 7.59 7.70
C TRP A 117 1.73 8.28 9.02
N ASN A 118 1.82 7.54 10.12
CA ASN A 118 1.49 8.02 11.46
C ASN A 118 2.47 9.09 11.95
N ASP A 119 3.78 8.92 11.73
CA ASP A 119 4.79 9.94 12.09
C ASP A 119 4.55 11.26 11.35
N LEU A 120 4.23 11.18 10.05
CA LEU A 120 3.91 12.37 9.26
C LEU A 120 2.61 13.04 9.72
N GLU A 121 1.61 12.26 10.14
CA GLU A 121 0.37 12.78 10.72
C GLU A 121 0.64 13.50 12.04
N GLU A 122 1.33 12.85 12.97
CA GLU A 122 1.65 13.41 14.29
C GLU A 122 2.46 14.72 14.20
N ARG A 123 3.38 14.81 13.24
CA ARG A 123 4.30 15.95 13.11
C ARG A 123 3.70 17.16 12.40
N PHE A 124 2.74 16.96 11.50
CA PHE A 124 2.34 18.00 10.54
C PHE A 124 0.82 18.22 10.42
N SER A 125 -0.03 17.46 11.12
CA SER A 125 -1.49 17.67 11.14
C SER A 125 -1.92 18.91 11.91
#